data_AF-A0A143YPU3-F1
#
_entry.id   AF-A0A143YPU3-F1
#
_cell.length_a   1.000
_cell.length_b   1.000
_cell.length_c   1.000
_cell.angle_alpha   90.00
_cell.angle_beta   90.00
_cell.angle_gamma   90.00
#
_symmetry.space_group_name_H-M   'P 1'
#
loop_
_entity.id
_entity.type
_entity.pdbx_description
1 polymer ?
#
loop_
_entity_poly.entity_id
_entity_poly.type
_entity_poly.pdbx_seq_one_letter_code
_entity_poly.pdbx_strand_id
1 'polypeptide(L)'
;MENRRRGHKKKFERPVGTKRPEKTFLILCEGTKTEPNYFRSFHVISAQVEIVGTAMNTMSLVNYARDVVRDRPDEYDEVWLVFDKDSFDREIFNEAVFFCETHYRQGFRAAYSNEAFEIWYLLHFELIKKAISRFHYPDMLSKRLGFFYKKNHPHMYNVLLSRQPAAIQNAKKLYSQRSPSPARDNPSTTVFMLVEELNKHLRK
;
A
#
# COMPACT_ATOMS: atom_id res chain seq x y z
N MET A 1 -8.77 71.81 2.59
CA MET A 1 -7.95 70.68 2.11
C MET A 1 -7.80 69.70 3.27
N GLU A 2 -8.02 68.40 3.22
CA GLU A 2 -8.77 67.48 2.36
C GLU A 2 -8.86 66.19 3.19
N ASN A 3 -10.04 65.57 3.23
CA ASN A 3 -10.33 64.34 3.96
C ASN A 3 -9.44 63.17 3.50
N ARG A 4 -8.80 62.44 4.42
CA ARG A 4 -8.38 61.05 4.17
C ARG A 4 -8.71 60.14 5.35
N ARG A 5 -9.94 59.63 5.36
CA ARG A 5 -10.38 58.49 6.18
C ARG A 5 -9.64 57.23 5.71
N ARG A 6 -8.78 56.68 6.56
CA ARG A 6 -8.16 55.35 6.35
C ARG A 6 -9.23 54.27 6.49
N GLY A 7 -9.65 53.68 5.37
CA GLY A 7 -10.57 52.55 5.34
C GLY A 7 -9.98 51.32 6.03
N HIS A 8 -10.67 50.81 7.03
CA HIS A 8 -10.40 49.50 7.63
C HIS A 8 -10.60 48.42 6.56
N LYS A 9 -9.51 47.80 6.08
CA LYS A 9 -9.59 46.56 5.30
C LYS A 9 -10.04 45.44 6.23
N LYS A 10 -11.30 45.01 6.12
CA LYS A 10 -11.77 43.75 6.73
C LYS A 10 -10.89 42.61 6.21
N LYS A 11 -10.07 42.01 7.08
CA LYS A 11 -9.40 40.74 6.81
C LYS A 11 -10.50 39.67 6.69
N PHE A 12 -10.73 39.19 5.48
CA PHE A 12 -11.47 37.96 5.28
C PHE A 12 -10.53 36.80 5.65
N GLU A 13 -10.59 36.38 6.90
CA GLU A 13 -10.05 35.07 7.28
C GLU A 13 -10.91 34.02 6.59
N ARG A 14 -10.31 33.32 5.61
CA ARG A 14 -10.96 32.17 4.99
C ARG A 14 -11.20 31.13 6.08
N PRO A 15 -12.41 30.60 6.25
CA PRO A 15 -12.62 29.46 7.13
C PRO A 15 -11.67 28.36 6.69
N VAL A 16 -10.76 27.95 7.59
CA VAL A 16 -9.95 26.75 7.37
C VAL A 16 -10.95 25.60 7.36
N GLY A 17 -11.17 25.01 6.18
CA GLY A 17 -12.14 23.92 6.03
C GLY A 17 -11.70 22.72 6.86
N THR A 18 -12.35 22.52 8.00
CA THR A 18 -12.18 21.38 8.91
C THR A 18 -12.98 20.16 8.42
N LYS A 19 -12.90 19.83 7.13
CA LYS A 19 -13.56 18.61 6.63
C LYS A 19 -12.84 17.42 7.27
N ARG A 20 -13.54 16.69 8.15
CA ARG A 20 -13.03 15.42 8.71
C ARG A 20 -12.68 14.48 7.55
N PRO A 21 -11.61 13.67 7.67
CA PRO A 21 -11.29 12.69 6.65
C PRO A 21 -12.48 11.75 6.45
N GLU A 22 -12.72 11.37 5.19
CA GLU A 22 -13.75 10.40 4.83
C GLU A 22 -13.39 8.98 5.27
N LYS A 23 -12.10 8.72 5.50
CA LYS A 23 -11.56 7.45 5.96
C LYS A 23 -10.18 7.63 6.62
N THR A 24 -9.84 6.82 7.60
CA THR A 24 -8.51 6.77 8.23
C THR A 24 -7.84 5.41 8.01
N PHE A 25 -6.59 5.42 7.57
CA PHE A 25 -5.81 4.23 7.24
C PHE A 25 -4.54 4.15 8.09
N LEU A 26 -4.26 2.96 8.61
CA LEU A 26 -2.93 2.59 9.10
C LEU A 26 -2.34 1.53 8.16
N ILE A 27 -1.20 1.84 7.53
CA ILE A 27 -0.48 0.92 6.65
C ILE A 27 0.83 0.53 7.32
N LEU A 28 0.92 -0.70 7.77
CA LEU A 28 2.09 -1.27 8.42
C LEU A 28 2.83 -2.16 7.42
N CYS A 29 4.04 -1.75 7.05
CA CYS A 29 4.89 -2.49 6.12
C CYS A 29 5.95 -3.30 6.88
N GLU A 30 6.19 -4.53 6.42
CA GLU A 30 7.30 -5.37 6.85
C GLU A 30 8.63 -4.64 6.60
N GLY A 31 8.87 -4.22 5.36
CA GLY A 31 10.03 -3.43 4.98
C GLY A 31 9.98 -1.97 5.44
N THR A 32 11.15 -1.34 5.57
CA THR A 32 11.27 0.09 5.96
C THR A 32 11.39 1.06 4.79
N LYS A 33 11.49 0.54 3.55
CA LYS A 33 11.87 1.35 2.38
C LYS A 33 10.94 1.13 1.19
N THR A 34 11.01 0.00 0.48
CA THR A 34 10.30 -0.20 -0.80
C THR A 34 8.81 0.11 -0.71
N GLU A 35 8.10 -0.57 0.20
CA GLU A 35 6.64 -0.51 0.34
C GLU A 35 6.22 0.84 0.95
N PRO A 36 6.82 1.32 2.05
CA PRO A 36 6.51 2.66 2.56
C PRO A 36 6.75 3.77 1.54
N ASN A 37 7.84 3.73 0.78
CA ASN A 37 8.12 4.76 -0.24
C ASN A 37 7.08 4.73 -1.37
N TYR A 38 6.65 3.54 -1.78
CA TYR A 38 5.59 3.40 -2.78
C TYR A 38 4.27 3.98 -2.29
N PHE A 39 3.79 3.61 -1.10
CA PHE A 39 2.51 4.07 -0.59
C PHE A 39 2.51 5.55 -0.19
N ARG A 40 3.62 6.09 0.32
CA ARG A 40 3.76 7.54 0.60
C ARG A 40 3.67 8.41 -0.65
N SER A 41 3.85 7.84 -1.83
CA SER A 41 3.73 8.57 -3.10
C SER A 41 2.28 8.77 -3.57
N PHE A 42 1.29 8.15 -2.92
CA PHE A 42 -0.11 8.36 -3.22
C PHE A 42 -0.57 9.74 -2.74
N HIS A 43 -1.16 10.52 -3.64
CA HIS A 43 -1.71 11.85 -3.33
C HIS A 43 -3.15 11.73 -2.84
N VAL A 44 -3.32 11.08 -1.69
CA VAL A 44 -4.62 10.91 -1.02
C VAL A 44 -5.07 12.25 -0.43
N ILE A 45 -6.27 12.71 -0.79
CA ILE A 45 -6.80 14.01 -0.36
C ILE A 45 -7.96 13.85 0.61
N SER A 46 -8.86 12.89 0.37
CA SER A 46 -10.09 12.78 1.16
C SER A 46 -9.98 11.86 2.37
N ALA A 47 -8.82 11.24 2.59
CA ALA A 47 -8.55 10.33 3.70
C ALA A 47 -7.24 10.67 4.42
N GLN A 48 -7.11 10.22 5.66
CA GLN A 48 -5.86 10.27 6.43
C GLN A 48 -5.15 8.93 6.32
N VAL A 49 -3.84 8.95 6.05
CA VAL A 49 -3.04 7.73 5.90
C VAL A 49 -1.78 7.83 6.76
N GLU A 50 -1.66 6.96 7.75
CA GLU A 50 -0.43 6.73 8.50
C GLU A 50 0.31 5.53 7.92
N ILE A 51 1.61 5.69 7.60
CA ILE A 51 2.42 4.65 6.95
C ILE A 51 3.70 4.41 7.74
N VAL A 52 3.82 3.22 8.30
CA VAL A 52 4.93 2.82 9.16
C VAL A 52 5.66 1.64 8.53
N GLY A 53 6.97 1.77 8.34
CA GLY A 53 7.84 0.65 8.00
C GLY A 53 8.47 0.09 9.27
N THR A 54 8.29 -1.20 9.54
CA THR A 54 8.49 -1.76 10.89
C THR A 54 9.79 -2.56 11.04
N ALA A 55 10.35 -3.09 9.95
CA ALA A 55 11.39 -4.12 9.97
C ALA A 55 10.99 -5.38 10.77
N MET A 56 9.69 -5.58 11.00
CA MET A 56 9.15 -6.77 11.64
C MET A 56 8.74 -7.77 10.59
N ASN A 57 8.89 -9.06 10.87
CA ASN A 57 8.37 -10.12 10.01
C ASN A 57 6.86 -10.34 10.20
N THR A 58 6.28 -11.12 9.31
CA THR A 58 4.87 -11.52 9.20
C THR A 58 4.06 -11.54 10.50
N MET A 59 4.30 -12.48 11.43
CA MET A 59 3.48 -12.57 12.66
C MET A 59 3.87 -11.55 13.73
N SER A 60 5.14 -11.09 13.77
CA SER A 60 5.51 -9.97 14.62
C SER A 60 4.79 -8.68 14.20
N LEU A 61 4.60 -8.46 12.89
CA LEU A 61 3.83 -7.36 12.32
C LEU A 61 2.36 -7.45 12.71
N VAL A 62 1.77 -8.66 12.69
CA VAL A 62 0.40 -8.90 13.16
C VAL A 62 0.24 -8.51 14.63
N ASN A 63 1.13 -8.98 15.50
CA ASN A 63 1.06 -8.65 16.93
C ASN A 63 1.24 -7.15 17.17
N TYR A 64 2.18 -6.52 16.48
CA TYR A 64 2.35 -5.07 16.54
C TYR A 64 1.10 -4.31 16.09
N ALA A 65 0.45 -4.74 15.01
CA ALA A 65 -0.79 -4.12 14.54
C ALA A 65 -1.90 -4.20 15.61
N ARG A 66 -2.01 -5.34 16.31
CA ARG A 66 -2.97 -5.51 17.40
C ARG A 66 -2.68 -4.60 18.58
N ASP A 67 -1.41 -4.45 18.95
CA ASP A 67 -0.99 -3.54 20.03
C ASP A 67 -1.32 -2.09 19.67
N VAL A 68 -1.04 -1.66 18.44
CA VAL A 68 -1.38 -0.30 17.98
C VAL A 68 -2.88 -0.04 18.04
N VAL A 69 -3.71 -0.96 17.54
CA VAL A 69 -5.19 -0.80 17.57
C VAL A 69 -5.73 -0.83 19.01
N ARG A 70 -5.15 -1.64 19.89
CA ARG A 70 -5.52 -1.65 21.31
C ARG A 70 -5.20 -0.32 21.99
N ASP A 71 -4.04 0.24 21.71
CA ASP A 71 -3.55 1.47 22.36
C ASP A 71 -4.19 2.73 21.74
N ARG A 72 -4.68 2.63 20.50
CA ARG A 72 -5.34 3.70 19.72
C ARG A 72 -6.72 3.22 19.19
N PRO A 73 -7.67 2.92 20.09
CA PRO A 73 -8.97 2.37 19.68
C PRO A 73 -9.75 3.37 18.81
N ASP A 74 -10.44 2.84 17.80
CA ASP A 74 -11.29 3.59 16.86
C ASP A 74 -10.60 4.72 16.08
N GLU A 75 -9.27 4.79 16.10
CA GLU A 75 -8.52 5.81 15.35
C GLU A 75 -8.44 5.50 13.85
N TYR A 76 -8.53 4.21 13.50
CA TYR A 76 -8.36 3.71 12.13
C TYR A 76 -9.58 2.94 11.65
N ASP A 77 -10.14 3.33 10.52
CA ASP A 77 -11.18 2.57 9.82
C ASP A 77 -10.59 1.28 9.19
N GLU A 78 -9.36 1.37 8.68
CA GLU A 78 -8.67 0.23 8.07
C GLU A 78 -7.20 0.13 8.46
N VAL A 79 -6.80 -1.08 8.84
CA VAL A 79 -5.43 -1.44 9.21
C VAL A 79 -4.89 -2.45 8.22
N TRP A 80 -4.00 -1.99 7.35
CA TRP A 80 -3.41 -2.78 6.28
C TRP A 80 -2.02 -3.29 6.67
N LEU A 81 -1.86 -4.60 6.65
CA LEU A 81 -0.58 -5.27 6.85
C LEU A 81 0.01 -5.60 5.48
N VAL A 82 1.16 -5.01 5.16
CA VAL A 82 1.89 -5.21 3.92
C VAL A 82 3.12 -6.05 4.22
N PHE A 83 3.19 -7.25 3.65
CA PHE A 83 4.26 -8.20 3.91
C PHE A 83 4.52 -9.10 2.70
N ASP A 84 5.74 -9.61 2.61
CA ASP A 84 6.16 -10.49 1.52
C ASP A 84 6.19 -11.94 2.03
N LYS A 85 5.87 -12.91 1.15
CA LYS A 85 6.01 -14.33 1.50
C LYS A 85 7.47 -14.71 1.75
N ASP A 86 8.41 -14.00 1.12
CA ASP A 86 9.85 -14.26 1.11
C ASP A 86 10.29 -15.73 1.24
N SER A 87 11.29 -16.01 2.05
CA SER A 87 11.70 -17.34 2.48
C SER A 87 10.98 -17.74 3.76
N PHE A 88 9.90 -17.03 4.13
CA PHE A 88 9.12 -17.35 5.32
C PHE A 88 8.47 -18.71 5.20
N ASP A 89 8.33 -19.31 6.38
CA ASP A 89 7.55 -20.50 6.58
C ASP A 89 6.10 -20.29 6.09
N ARG A 90 5.57 -21.32 5.43
CA ARG A 90 4.32 -21.21 4.69
C ARG A 90 3.15 -21.12 5.65
N GLU A 91 3.24 -21.81 6.78
CA GLU A 91 2.25 -21.84 7.84
C GLU A 91 2.18 -20.46 8.49
N ILE A 92 3.31 -19.85 8.84
CA ILE A 92 3.38 -18.48 9.38
C ILE A 92 2.78 -17.45 8.40
N PHE A 93 3.10 -17.54 7.11
CA PHE A 93 2.54 -16.62 6.12
C PHE A 93 1.02 -16.78 5.99
N ASN A 94 0.53 -18.01 5.89
CA ASN A 94 -0.91 -18.28 5.80
C ASN A 94 -1.64 -17.84 7.06
N GLU A 95 -1.04 -18.00 8.25
CA GLU A 95 -1.61 -17.56 9.52
C GLU A 95 -1.85 -16.05 9.55
N ALA A 96 -0.88 -15.24 9.09
CA ALA A 96 -1.05 -13.79 9.04
C ALA A 96 -2.15 -13.35 8.05
N VAL A 97 -2.26 -14.02 6.89
CA VAL A 97 -3.36 -13.77 5.95
C VAL A 97 -4.71 -14.13 6.58
N PHE A 98 -4.81 -15.33 7.17
CA PHE A 98 -6.02 -15.81 7.83
C PHE A 98 -6.44 -14.94 9.01
N PHE A 99 -5.47 -14.42 9.78
CA PHE A 99 -5.72 -13.45 10.83
C PHE A 99 -6.46 -12.22 10.28
N CYS A 100 -5.95 -11.63 9.20
CA CYS A 100 -6.57 -10.44 8.58
C CYS A 100 -7.97 -10.75 8.04
N GLU A 101 -8.18 -11.93 7.45
CA GLU A 101 -9.50 -12.36 6.95
C GLU A 101 -10.52 -12.53 8.10
N THR A 102 -10.11 -13.18 9.19
CA THR A 102 -10.95 -13.40 10.37
C THR A 102 -11.30 -12.09 11.09
N HIS A 103 -10.38 -11.12 11.09
CA HIS A 103 -10.54 -9.82 11.74
C HIS A 103 -10.97 -8.72 10.75
N TYR A 104 -11.49 -9.09 9.58
CA TYR A 104 -11.91 -8.13 8.56
C TYR A 104 -12.96 -7.14 9.07
N ARG A 105 -13.90 -7.59 9.91
CA ARG A 105 -14.94 -6.73 10.52
C ARG A 105 -14.37 -5.73 11.52
N GLN A 106 -13.15 -5.94 12.01
CA GLN A 106 -12.42 -5.05 12.91
C GLN A 106 -11.47 -4.11 12.14
N GLY A 107 -11.56 -4.05 10.81
CA GLY A 107 -10.76 -3.15 9.97
C GLY A 107 -9.44 -3.74 9.45
N PHE A 108 -9.04 -4.95 9.88
CA PHE A 108 -7.79 -5.56 9.41
C PHE A 108 -7.87 -6.02 7.95
N ARG A 109 -6.78 -5.82 7.20
CA ARG A 109 -6.63 -6.17 5.78
C ARG A 109 -5.20 -6.63 5.50
N ALA A 110 -5.03 -7.51 4.51
CA ALA A 110 -3.72 -7.97 4.06
C ALA A 110 -3.42 -7.50 2.63
N ALA A 111 -2.23 -6.90 2.43
CA ALA A 111 -1.68 -6.52 1.14
C ALA A 111 -0.33 -7.22 0.95
N TYR A 112 -0.36 -8.50 0.57
CA TYR A 112 0.83 -9.32 0.49
C TYR A 112 1.38 -9.48 -0.94
N SER A 113 2.63 -9.94 -1.04
CA SER A 113 3.23 -10.36 -2.32
C SER A 113 3.90 -11.73 -2.22
N ASN A 114 3.72 -12.56 -3.24
CA ASN A 114 4.35 -13.88 -3.36
C ASN A 114 5.26 -13.88 -4.61
N GLU A 115 6.59 -13.74 -4.49
CA GLU A 115 7.40 -13.82 -3.26
C GLU A 115 7.91 -12.49 -2.68
N ALA A 116 7.89 -11.40 -3.45
CA ALA A 116 8.42 -10.10 -3.03
C ALA A 116 7.64 -8.95 -3.66
N PHE A 117 7.64 -7.77 -3.05
CA PHE A 117 6.89 -6.60 -3.48
C PHE A 117 7.11 -6.23 -4.95
N GLU A 118 8.32 -6.45 -5.49
CA GLU A 118 8.62 -6.19 -6.90
C GLU A 118 7.73 -6.96 -7.90
N ILE A 119 7.03 -8.04 -7.50
CA ILE A 119 6.02 -8.65 -8.38
C ILE A 119 4.92 -7.65 -8.74
N TRP A 120 4.50 -6.79 -7.79
CA TRP A 120 3.55 -5.73 -8.04
C TRP A 120 4.06 -4.75 -9.12
N TYR A 121 5.34 -4.40 -9.09
CA TYR A 121 5.95 -3.55 -10.12
C TYR A 121 5.96 -4.22 -11.49
N LEU A 122 6.31 -5.50 -11.56
CA LEU A 122 6.34 -6.24 -12.81
C LEU A 122 4.95 -6.36 -13.46
N LEU A 123 3.90 -6.50 -12.66
CA LEU A 123 2.53 -6.63 -13.16
C LEU A 123 2.02 -5.39 -13.90
N HIS A 124 2.67 -4.23 -13.75
CA HIS A 124 2.39 -3.03 -14.54
C HIS A 124 2.76 -3.20 -16.02
N PHE A 125 3.69 -4.08 -16.34
CA PHE A 125 4.16 -4.27 -17.71
C PHE A 125 3.48 -5.46 -18.38
N GLU A 126 3.28 -6.56 -17.64
CA GLU A 126 2.68 -7.78 -18.19
C GLU A 126 2.12 -8.70 -17.12
N LEU A 127 1.31 -9.67 -17.55
CA LEU A 127 0.84 -10.75 -16.70
C LEU A 127 1.91 -11.84 -16.58
N ILE A 128 2.50 -11.99 -15.38
CA ILE A 128 3.44 -13.06 -15.08
C ILE A 128 2.69 -14.23 -14.46
N LYS A 129 2.61 -15.37 -15.14
CA LYS A 129 1.93 -16.59 -14.64
C LYS A 129 2.87 -17.66 -14.11
N LYS A 130 4.15 -17.63 -14.52
CA LYS A 130 5.14 -18.61 -14.12
C LYS A 130 5.78 -18.16 -12.81
N ALA A 131 5.95 -19.08 -11.86
CA ALA A 131 6.75 -18.83 -10.67
C ALA A 131 8.19 -18.47 -11.09
N ILE A 132 8.65 -17.30 -10.63
CA ILE A 132 9.98 -16.78 -10.89
C ILE A 132 10.54 -16.33 -9.54
N SER A 133 11.76 -16.75 -9.24
CA SER A 133 12.44 -16.35 -8.02
C SER A 133 12.61 -14.83 -7.95
N ARG A 134 12.42 -14.26 -6.75
CA ARG A 134 12.59 -12.82 -6.47
C ARG A 134 13.92 -12.26 -7.00
N PHE A 135 14.97 -13.09 -7.05
CA PHE A 135 16.31 -12.69 -7.46
C PHE A 135 16.39 -12.26 -8.93
N HIS A 136 15.43 -12.67 -9.75
CA HIS A 136 15.34 -12.24 -11.15
C HIS A 136 14.53 -10.95 -11.34
N TYR A 137 13.77 -10.50 -10.32
CA TYR A 137 12.91 -9.33 -10.46
C TYR A 137 13.69 -8.05 -10.79
N PRO A 138 14.87 -7.77 -10.22
CA PRO A 138 15.63 -6.57 -10.58
C PRO A 138 16.03 -6.52 -12.06
N ASP A 139 16.49 -7.63 -12.64
CA ASP A 139 16.87 -7.69 -14.05
C ASP A 139 15.64 -7.56 -14.96
N MET A 140 14.56 -8.23 -14.58
CA MET A 140 13.28 -8.14 -15.27
C MET A 140 12.74 -6.70 -15.27
N LEU A 141 12.78 -6.02 -14.12
CA LEU A 141 12.38 -4.63 -13.99
C LEU A 141 13.29 -3.73 -14.81
N SER A 142 14.61 -3.91 -14.73
CA SER A 142 15.58 -3.09 -15.45
C SER A 142 15.31 -3.11 -16.97
N LYS A 143 15.08 -4.29 -17.53
CA LYS A 143 14.75 -4.46 -18.96
C LYS A 143 13.47 -3.73 -19.35
N ARG A 144 12.44 -3.74 -18.49
CA ARG A 144 11.12 -3.16 -18.76
C ARG A 144 11.08 -1.65 -18.53
N LEU A 145 11.88 -1.17 -17.58
CA LEU A 145 12.04 0.24 -17.26
C LEU A 145 12.91 0.99 -18.26
N GLY A 146 13.82 0.29 -18.96
CA GLY A 146 14.81 0.90 -19.84
C GLY A 146 15.99 1.55 -19.08
N PHE A 147 16.09 1.31 -17.77
CA PHE A 147 17.19 1.73 -16.91
C PHE A 147 17.42 0.71 -15.80
N PHE A 148 18.60 0.73 -15.17
CA PHE A 148 18.92 -0.20 -14.09
C PHE A 148 18.02 0.02 -12.85
N TYR A 149 17.22 -0.97 -12.51
CA TYR A 149 16.44 -0.99 -11.29
C TYR A 149 17.32 -1.34 -10.09
N LYS A 150 17.39 -0.43 -9.13
CA LYS A 150 17.97 -0.67 -7.82
C LYS A 150 16.85 -0.77 -6.78
N LYS A 151 16.92 -1.76 -5.89
CA LYS A 151 15.96 -1.91 -4.78
C LYS A 151 15.84 -0.60 -4.00
N ASN A 152 14.60 -0.25 -3.62
CA ASN A 152 14.22 1.02 -2.98
C ASN A 152 14.27 2.26 -3.89
N HIS A 153 14.22 2.10 -5.22
CA HIS A 153 14.15 3.25 -6.13
C HIS A 153 12.96 4.16 -5.75
N PRO A 154 13.18 5.45 -5.41
CA PRO A 154 12.20 6.27 -4.70
C PRO A 154 11.00 6.69 -5.56
N HIS A 155 11.13 6.66 -6.88
CA HIS A 155 10.10 7.18 -7.80
C HIS A 155 9.31 6.10 -8.54
N MET A 156 9.33 4.85 -8.05
CA MET A 156 8.65 3.74 -8.73
C MET A 156 7.15 3.99 -8.91
N TYR A 157 6.47 4.60 -7.94
CA TYR A 157 5.05 4.95 -8.09
C TYR A 157 4.81 5.82 -9.33
N ASN A 158 5.52 6.94 -9.48
CA ASN A 158 5.35 7.87 -10.60
C ASN A 158 5.67 7.22 -11.95
N VAL A 159 6.72 6.40 -12.00
CA VAL A 159 7.12 5.68 -13.23
C VAL A 159 6.04 4.68 -13.66
N LEU A 160 5.35 4.08 -12.71
CA LEU A 160 4.39 3.00 -12.95
C LEU A 160 2.93 3.49 -13.05
N LEU A 161 2.63 4.71 -12.60
CA LEU A 161 1.26 5.22 -12.42
C LEU A 161 0.38 5.07 -13.67
N SER A 162 0.90 5.41 -14.85
CA SER A 162 0.15 5.30 -16.12
C SER A 162 -0.28 3.86 -16.47
N ARG A 163 0.40 2.86 -15.91
CA ARG A 163 0.15 1.44 -16.12
C ARG A 163 -0.54 0.77 -14.94
N GLN A 164 -0.85 1.50 -13.88
CA GLN A 164 -1.48 0.96 -12.68
C GLN A 164 -2.81 0.23 -12.96
N PRO A 165 -3.69 0.70 -13.89
CA PRO A 165 -4.87 -0.07 -14.26
C PRO A 165 -4.56 -1.47 -14.81
N ALA A 166 -3.48 -1.62 -15.60
CA ALA A 166 -3.04 -2.91 -16.11
C ALA A 166 -2.50 -3.81 -14.99
N ALA A 167 -1.76 -3.25 -14.03
CA ALA A 167 -1.29 -3.97 -12.86
C ALA A 167 -2.42 -4.53 -12.01
N ILE A 168 -3.45 -3.72 -11.74
CA ILE A 168 -4.65 -4.13 -11.01
C ILE A 168 -5.34 -5.29 -11.74
N GLN A 169 -5.53 -5.18 -13.07
CA GLN A 169 -6.14 -6.26 -13.85
C GLN A 169 -5.32 -7.54 -13.83
N ASN A 170 -4.00 -7.45 -13.96
CA ASN A 170 -3.11 -8.61 -13.94
C ASN A 170 -3.10 -9.28 -12.56
N ALA A 171 -3.01 -8.49 -11.48
CA ALA A 171 -3.06 -9.00 -10.11
C ALA A 171 -4.41 -9.67 -9.80
N LYS A 172 -5.54 -9.09 -10.22
CA LYS A 172 -6.87 -9.72 -10.10
C LYS A 172 -6.94 -11.06 -10.82
N LYS A 173 -6.35 -11.19 -12.02
CA LYS A 173 -6.28 -12.46 -12.75
C LYS A 173 -5.53 -13.51 -11.95
N LEU A 174 -4.36 -13.18 -11.39
CA LEU A 174 -3.61 -14.11 -10.54
C LEU A 174 -4.40 -14.49 -9.28
N TYR A 175 -4.99 -13.50 -8.60
CA TYR A 175 -5.78 -13.71 -7.38
C TYR A 175 -7.07 -14.51 -7.60
N SER A 176 -7.64 -14.46 -8.81
CA SER A 176 -8.83 -15.27 -9.16
C SER A 176 -8.55 -16.77 -9.20
N GLN A 177 -7.27 -17.16 -9.33
CA GLN A 177 -6.80 -18.55 -9.37
C GLN A 177 -6.21 -19.01 -8.03
N ARG A 178 -6.45 -18.26 -6.95
CA ARG A 178 -5.87 -18.51 -5.64
C ARG A 178 -6.31 -19.85 -5.06
N SER A 179 -5.42 -20.50 -4.33
CA SER A 179 -5.72 -21.68 -3.54
C SER A 179 -6.13 -21.29 -2.11
N PRO A 180 -6.59 -22.25 -1.29
CA PRO A 180 -6.78 -22.02 0.14
C PRO A 180 -5.48 -21.70 0.90
N SER A 181 -4.31 -21.78 0.26
CA SER A 181 -3.00 -21.52 0.86
C SER A 181 -2.29 -20.41 0.07
N PRO A 182 -2.49 -19.14 0.44
CA PRO A 182 -1.84 -17.99 -0.21
C PRO A 182 -0.32 -18.13 -0.38
N ALA A 183 0.36 -18.81 0.56
CA ALA A 183 1.79 -19.10 0.46
C ALA A 183 2.18 -19.95 -0.76
N ARG A 184 1.25 -20.76 -1.31
CA ARG A 184 1.44 -21.60 -2.51
C ARG A 184 1.18 -20.85 -3.81
N ASP A 185 0.49 -19.72 -3.75
CA ASP A 185 0.04 -19.00 -4.92
C ASP A 185 1.18 -18.12 -5.45
N ASN A 186 2.15 -18.72 -6.15
CA ASN A 186 3.29 -18.03 -6.74
C ASN A 186 3.23 -18.06 -8.27
N PRO A 187 3.15 -16.89 -8.95
CA PRO A 187 3.09 -15.54 -8.39
C PRO A 187 1.67 -15.13 -7.99
N SER A 188 1.55 -14.33 -6.92
CA SER A 188 0.29 -13.70 -6.52
C SER A 188 0.56 -12.45 -5.69
N THR A 189 -0.40 -11.53 -5.62
CA THR A 189 -0.34 -10.36 -4.74
C THR A 189 -1.74 -9.83 -4.47
N THR A 190 -1.98 -9.34 -3.25
CA THR A 190 -3.18 -8.58 -2.89
C THR A 190 -2.92 -7.08 -2.74
N VAL A 191 -1.71 -6.60 -3.07
CA VAL A 191 -1.37 -5.16 -3.07
C VAL A 191 -2.35 -4.35 -3.90
N PHE A 192 -2.88 -4.91 -4.99
CA PHE A 192 -3.90 -4.26 -5.81
C PHE A 192 -5.15 -3.84 -5.01
N MET A 193 -5.52 -4.58 -3.96
CA MET A 193 -6.70 -4.25 -3.13
C MET A 193 -6.47 -2.95 -2.35
N LEU A 194 -5.29 -2.82 -1.72
CA LEU A 194 -4.90 -1.58 -1.05
C LEU A 194 -4.78 -0.42 -2.03
N VAL A 195 -4.19 -0.66 -3.21
CA VAL A 195 -4.08 0.36 -4.25
C VAL A 195 -5.45 0.82 -4.75
N GLU A 196 -6.38 -0.10 -5.02
CA GLU A 196 -7.75 0.25 -5.40
C GLU A 196 -8.47 1.03 -4.31
N GLU A 197 -8.22 0.70 -3.04
CA GLU A 197 -8.80 1.42 -1.92
C GLU A 197 -8.26 2.85 -1.83
N LEU A 198 -6.94 3.04 -1.86
CA LEU A 198 -6.31 4.36 -1.86
C LEU A 198 -6.73 5.20 -3.07
N ASN A 199 -6.91 4.57 -4.24
CA ASN A 199 -7.34 5.24 -5.46
C ASN A 199 -8.71 5.92 -5.35
N LYS A 200 -9.61 5.43 -4.47
CA LYS A 200 -10.92 6.05 -4.23
C LYS A 200 -10.79 7.44 -3.60
N HIS A 201 -9.66 7.72 -2.96
CA HIS A 201 -9.39 8.94 -2.18
C HIS A 201 -8.36 9.86 -2.84
N LEU A 202 -7.95 9.58 -4.08
CA LEU A 202 -7.09 10.46 -4.86
C LEU A 202 -7.83 11.71 -5.34
N ARG A 203 -7.06 12.72 -5.74
CA ARG A 203 -7.57 13.90 -6.44
C ARG A 203 -8.27 13.46 -7.74
N LYS A 204 -9.58 13.70 -7.85
CA LYS A 204 -10.31 13.62 -9.12
C LYS A 204 -10.04 14.86 -9.97
#